data_AF-A0A7S1H7I9-F1
#
_entry.id   AF-A0A7S1H7I9-F1
#
_cell.length_a   1.000
_cell.length_b   1.000
_cell.length_c   1.000
_cell.angle_alpha   90.00
_cell.angle_beta   90.00
_cell.angle_gamma   90.00
#
_symmetry.space_group_name_H-M   'P 1'
#
loop_
_entity.id
_entity.type
_entity.pdbx_description
1 polymer ?
#
loop_
_entity_poly.entity_id
_entity_poly.type
_entity_poly.pdbx_seq_one_letter_code
_entity_poly.pdbx_strand_id
1 'polypeptide(L)'
;PIEINKKFHMLKKNIPGILDFIGSLGYVKILNLVAFYTIFSGYLSTILIDNSLNCFFATNFLKKNKIGRTNFLVYEKIQNSYWSKNFEREKPKNYLANLIYCKPENQLIFDFILKDTVFVKNLSEGLFYSSRNKYQSIVTQDGKVIEISGILSGGGISNNIFSFLFGNRKKKMNWINKFEFLKLLSENYKKIHDFSIKNISTFKKEDRSFYKKTKKKIFFSFFREGIKR
;
A
#
# COMPACT_ATOMS: atom_id res chain seq x y z
N PRO A 1 4.33 -5.26 10.33
CA PRO A 1 4.40 -3.78 10.58
C PRO A 1 5.29 -3.38 11.76
N ILE A 2 5.10 -3.95 12.97
CA ILE A 2 5.85 -3.55 14.18
C ILE A 2 7.34 -3.90 14.10
N GLU A 3 7.69 -5.07 13.56
CA GLU A 3 9.09 -5.49 13.39
C GLU A 3 9.82 -4.73 12.28
N ILE A 4 9.12 -4.41 11.19
CA ILE A 4 9.65 -3.60 10.07
C ILE A 4 10.13 -2.24 10.61
N ASN A 5 9.32 -1.59 11.45
CA ASN A 5 9.66 -0.29 12.03
C ASN A 5 10.86 -0.39 12.97
N LYS A 6 10.99 -1.46 13.77
CA LYS A 6 12.16 -1.65 14.65
C LYS A 6 13.45 -1.81 13.85
N LYS A 7 13.45 -2.66 12.82
CA LYS A 7 14.61 -2.88 11.94
C LYS A 7 15.02 -1.60 11.21
N PHE A 8 14.05 -0.89 10.65
CA PHE A 8 14.27 0.39 9.97
C PHE A 8 14.89 1.44 10.90
N HIS A 9 14.33 1.65 12.10
CA HIS A 9 14.87 2.63 13.05
C HIS A 9 16.30 2.30 13.49
N MET A 10 16.62 1.03 13.67
CA MET A 10 17.97 0.62 14.03
C MET A 10 18.96 0.85 12.89
N LEU A 11 18.60 0.52 11.65
CA LEU A 11 19.42 0.84 10.48
C LEU A 11 19.60 2.35 10.33
N LYS A 12 18.53 3.13 10.40
CA LYS A 12 18.57 4.59 10.27
C LYS A 12 19.42 5.27 11.34
N LYS A 13 19.57 4.66 12.52
CA LYS A 13 20.44 5.15 13.60
C LYS A 13 21.93 4.84 13.36
N ASN A 14 22.24 3.70 12.75
CA ASN A 14 23.62 3.17 12.69
C ASN A 14 24.26 3.23 11.30
N ILE A 15 23.46 3.38 10.26
CA ILE A 15 23.91 3.37 8.87
C ILE A 15 23.56 4.73 8.25
N PRO A 16 24.55 5.54 7.87
CA PRO A 16 24.30 6.74 7.09
C PRO A 16 23.68 6.35 5.74
N GLY A 17 22.85 7.22 5.18
CA GLY A 17 22.26 7.00 3.86
C GLY A 17 20.94 6.21 3.83
N ILE A 18 20.43 5.75 4.98
CA ILE A 18 19.06 5.20 5.07
C ILE A 18 18.04 6.34 4.91
N LEU A 19 17.34 6.36 3.78
CA LEU A 19 16.41 7.42 3.43
C LEU A 19 15.05 7.18 4.09
N ASP A 20 14.32 6.17 3.63
CA ASP A 20 13.01 5.80 4.17
C ASP A 20 12.64 4.35 3.84
N PHE A 21 11.46 3.89 4.25
CA PHE A 21 10.86 2.66 3.74
C PHE A 21 9.96 3.00 2.54
N ILE A 22 9.99 2.19 1.48
CA ILE A 22 9.16 2.45 0.29
C ILE A 22 7.66 2.51 0.67
N GLY A 23 7.28 1.69 1.66
CA GLY A 23 6.05 1.74 2.46
C GLY A 23 5.56 3.12 2.93
N SER A 24 6.39 4.16 2.93
CA SER A 24 6.03 5.48 3.47
C SER A 24 5.75 6.52 2.38
N LEU A 25 6.21 6.26 1.16
CA LEU A 25 6.53 7.30 0.18
C LEU A 25 5.33 7.82 -0.60
N GLY A 26 4.18 7.14 -0.51
CA GLY A 26 2.98 7.51 -1.24
C GLY A 26 1.73 6.78 -0.77
N TYR A 27 0.64 7.05 -1.48
CA TYR A 27 -0.67 6.47 -1.23
C TYR A 27 -1.51 6.32 -2.48
N VAL A 28 -2.52 5.47 -2.42
CA VAL A 28 -3.46 5.25 -3.52
C VAL A 28 -4.89 5.47 -3.05
N LYS A 29 -5.78 5.72 -4.01
CA LYS A 29 -7.22 5.66 -3.77
C LYS A 29 -7.64 4.25 -3.40
N ILE A 30 -8.72 4.12 -2.62
CA ILE A 30 -9.19 2.81 -2.17
C ILE A 30 -9.54 1.89 -3.33
N LEU A 31 -10.10 2.46 -4.39
CA LEU A 31 -10.51 1.76 -5.61
C LEU A 31 -9.34 1.03 -6.27
N ASN A 32 -8.12 1.55 -6.14
CA ASN A 32 -6.92 1.02 -6.79
C ASN A 32 -6.08 0.19 -5.82
N LEU A 33 -6.50 0.07 -4.56
CA LEU A 33 -5.69 -0.48 -3.48
C LEU A 33 -5.35 -1.95 -3.70
N VAL A 34 -6.29 -2.75 -4.20
CA VAL A 34 -6.07 -4.18 -4.44
C VAL A 34 -5.07 -4.38 -5.57
N ALA A 35 -5.28 -3.71 -6.71
CA ALA A 35 -4.35 -3.73 -7.83
C ALA A 35 -2.93 -3.30 -7.41
N PHE A 36 -2.84 -2.18 -6.70
CA PHE A 36 -1.58 -1.67 -6.19
C PHE A 36 -0.91 -2.66 -5.23
N TYR A 37 -1.62 -3.13 -4.22
CA TYR A 37 -1.06 -4.05 -3.23
C TYR A 37 -0.57 -5.35 -3.88
N THR A 38 -1.31 -5.88 -4.85
CA THR A 38 -0.96 -7.12 -5.55
C THR A 38 0.43 -7.02 -6.19
N ILE A 39 0.73 -5.91 -6.87
CA ILE A 39 2.03 -5.69 -7.51
C ILE A 39 3.07 -5.23 -6.49
N PHE A 40 2.68 -4.40 -5.53
CA PHE A 40 3.60 -3.64 -4.69
C PHE A 40 3.94 -4.31 -3.35
N SER A 41 3.23 -5.37 -2.95
CA SER A 41 3.36 -5.96 -1.62
C SER A 41 4.79 -6.35 -1.25
N GLY A 42 5.57 -6.84 -2.22
CA GLY A 42 6.98 -7.20 -2.03
C GLY A 42 7.90 -6.01 -1.74
N TYR A 43 7.47 -4.79 -2.07
CA TYR A 43 8.24 -3.56 -1.91
C TYR A 43 7.87 -2.77 -0.65
N LEU A 44 6.71 -3.05 -0.03
CA LEU A 44 6.21 -2.30 1.13
C LEU A 44 7.21 -2.22 2.30
N SER A 45 7.97 -3.29 2.53
CA SER A 45 8.99 -3.36 3.58
C SER A 45 10.41 -3.08 3.10
N THR A 46 10.60 -2.78 1.82
CA THR A 46 11.91 -2.49 1.25
C THR A 46 12.39 -1.13 1.76
N ILE A 47 13.67 -1.06 2.11
CA ILE A 47 14.31 0.15 2.61
C ILE A 47 14.97 0.87 1.44
N LEU A 48 14.63 2.13 1.25
CA LEU A 48 15.30 3.02 0.33
C LEU A 48 16.60 3.52 0.96
N ILE A 49 17.71 3.32 0.26
CA ILE A 49 19.05 3.72 0.68
C ILE A 49 19.72 4.51 -0.44
N ASP A 50 20.56 5.47 -0.08
CA ASP A 50 21.15 6.42 -1.03
C ASP A 50 22.05 5.76 -2.09
N ASN A 51 23.02 4.94 -1.69
CA ASN A 51 24.07 4.41 -2.56
C ASN A 51 24.47 2.96 -2.23
N SER A 52 25.28 2.39 -3.12
CA SER A 52 25.67 0.97 -3.05
C SER A 52 26.62 0.65 -1.89
N LEU A 53 27.48 1.60 -1.51
CA LEU A 53 28.43 1.44 -0.40
C LEU A 53 27.71 1.37 0.95
N ASN A 54 26.79 2.29 1.21
CA ASN A 54 25.95 2.28 2.41
C ASN A 54 25.08 1.02 2.47
N CYS A 55 24.63 0.50 1.31
CA CYS A 55 23.91 -0.78 1.24
C CYS A 55 24.77 -1.97 1.69
N PHE A 56 26.04 -2.01 1.25
CA PHE A 56 27.00 -3.01 1.73
C PHE A 56 27.20 -2.92 3.26
N PHE A 57 27.38 -1.72 3.81
CA PHE A 57 27.51 -1.56 5.26
C PHE A 57 26.23 -1.96 6.02
N ALA A 58 25.05 -1.60 5.51
CA ALA A 58 23.78 -1.99 6.10
C ALA A 58 23.59 -3.51 6.13
N THR A 59 23.88 -4.21 5.04
CA THR A 59 23.76 -5.68 4.98
C THR A 59 24.72 -6.37 5.96
N ASN A 60 25.97 -5.89 6.06
CA ASN A 60 26.93 -6.38 7.04
C ASN A 60 26.50 -6.12 8.49
N PHE A 61 25.95 -4.94 8.76
CA PHE A 61 25.39 -4.61 10.08
C PHE A 61 24.25 -5.56 10.47
N LEU A 62 23.33 -5.85 9.55
CA LEU A 62 22.24 -6.81 9.79
C LEU A 62 22.78 -8.22 10.07
N LYS A 63 23.77 -8.67 9.30
CA LYS A 63 24.40 -9.99 9.45
C LYS A 63 25.11 -10.11 10.79
N LYS A 64 25.97 -9.14 11.13
CA LYS A 64 26.75 -9.12 12.38
C LYS A 64 25.86 -9.17 13.62
N ASN A 65 24.73 -8.47 13.59
CA ASN A 65 23.81 -8.37 14.72
C ASN A 65 22.64 -9.37 14.67
N LYS A 66 22.63 -10.31 13.70
CA LYS A 66 21.58 -11.34 13.54
C LYS A 66 20.14 -10.77 13.50
N ILE A 67 19.97 -9.59 12.88
CA ILE A 67 18.69 -8.85 12.82
C ILE A 67 17.74 -9.45 11.76
N GLY A 68 18.25 -10.34 10.91
CA GLY A 68 17.53 -10.99 9.82
C GLY A 68 17.68 -10.27 8.49
N ARG A 69 16.99 -10.77 7.46
CA ARG A 69 17.09 -10.28 6.08
C ARG A 69 16.11 -9.12 5.82
N THR A 70 16.46 -8.24 4.90
CA THR A 70 15.58 -7.19 4.36
C THR A 70 16.01 -6.86 2.94
N ASN A 71 15.11 -6.28 2.16
CA ASN A 71 15.41 -5.78 0.83
C ASN A 71 15.81 -4.31 0.90
N PHE A 72 16.78 -3.93 0.07
CA PHE A 72 17.20 -2.55 -0.13
C PHE A 72 16.93 -2.15 -1.58
N LEU A 73 16.45 -0.92 -1.76
CA LEU A 73 16.40 -0.25 -3.06
C LEU A 73 17.39 0.91 -3.03
N VAL A 74 18.38 0.87 -3.92
CA VAL A 74 19.48 1.84 -3.96
C VAL A 74 19.09 3.00 -4.87
N TYR A 75 18.92 4.19 -4.31
CA TYR A 75 18.44 5.39 -4.99
C TYR A 75 19.34 5.83 -6.15
N GLU A 76 20.65 5.78 -5.97
CA GLU A 76 21.66 6.02 -7.02
C GLU A 76 21.39 5.17 -8.29
N LYS A 77 20.98 3.90 -8.12
CA LYS A 77 20.66 3.01 -9.25
C LYS A 77 19.36 3.39 -9.95
N ILE A 78 18.42 3.98 -9.23
CA ILE A 78 17.17 4.50 -9.80
C ILE A 78 17.49 5.74 -10.67
N GLN A 79 18.28 6.68 -10.15
CA GLN A 79 18.67 7.89 -10.85
C GLN A 79 19.47 7.62 -12.13
N ASN A 80 20.26 6.56 -12.16
CA ASN A 80 21.05 6.17 -13.33
C ASN A 80 20.30 5.26 -14.32
N SER A 81 19.03 4.93 -14.04
CA SER A 81 18.26 3.99 -14.85
C SER A 81 17.70 4.62 -16.13
N TYR A 82 17.34 3.81 -17.11
CA TYR A 82 16.60 4.27 -18.28
C TYR A 82 15.30 5.02 -17.93
N TRP A 83 14.68 4.68 -16.80
CA TRP A 83 13.44 5.29 -16.31
C TRP A 83 13.61 6.75 -15.86
N SER A 84 14.80 7.13 -15.40
CA SER A 84 15.11 8.55 -15.13
C SER A 84 15.28 9.35 -16.41
N LYS A 85 15.86 8.73 -17.45
CA LYS A 85 16.13 9.37 -18.76
C LYS A 85 14.88 9.56 -19.62
N ASN A 86 13.85 8.75 -19.39
CA ASN A 86 12.58 8.77 -20.11
C ASN A 86 11.43 9.41 -19.33
N PHE A 87 11.74 10.16 -18.28
CA PHE A 87 10.72 10.79 -17.42
C PHE A 87 9.78 11.74 -18.20
N GLU A 88 10.24 12.25 -19.35
CA GLU A 88 9.50 13.18 -20.22
C GLU A 88 8.54 12.52 -21.22
N ARG A 89 8.51 11.19 -21.35
CA ARG A 89 7.50 10.54 -22.21
C ARG A 89 6.11 10.70 -21.60
N GLU A 90 5.13 11.10 -22.41
CA GLU A 90 3.72 11.07 -21.99
C GLU A 90 3.33 9.65 -21.60
N LYS A 91 3.28 9.38 -20.29
CA LYS A 91 2.86 8.09 -19.77
C LYS A 91 1.34 7.99 -19.86
N PRO A 92 0.79 6.85 -20.32
CA PRO A 92 -0.64 6.61 -20.31
C PRO A 92 -1.24 6.85 -18.92
N LYS A 93 -2.39 7.52 -18.86
CA LYS A 93 -3.08 7.82 -17.59
C LYS A 93 -3.41 6.58 -16.75
N ASN A 94 -3.54 5.43 -17.41
CA ASN A 94 -3.83 4.15 -16.78
C ASN A 94 -2.57 3.41 -16.29
N TYR A 95 -1.37 3.98 -16.37
CA TYR A 95 -0.20 3.39 -15.72
C TYR A 95 -0.38 3.38 -14.19
N LEU A 96 -0.08 2.27 -13.56
CA LEU A 96 -0.28 2.07 -12.13
C LEU A 96 0.51 3.08 -11.29
N ALA A 97 1.72 3.45 -11.73
CA ALA A 97 2.55 4.46 -11.07
C ALA A 97 1.89 5.86 -11.06
N ASN A 98 1.11 6.19 -12.09
CA ASN A 98 0.39 7.47 -12.18
C ASN A 98 -0.82 7.53 -11.24
N LEU A 99 -1.24 6.39 -10.68
CA LEU A 99 -2.36 6.30 -9.73
C LEU A 99 -1.91 6.49 -8.28
N ILE A 100 -0.61 6.71 -8.05
CA ILE A 100 -0.01 6.92 -6.73
C ILE A 100 0.13 8.41 -6.46
N TYR A 101 -0.39 8.83 -5.32
CA TYR A 101 -0.18 10.15 -4.77
C TYR A 101 1.08 10.13 -3.92
N CYS A 102 2.11 10.83 -4.37
CA CYS A 102 3.37 10.97 -3.66
C CYS A 102 3.95 12.37 -3.87
N LYS A 103 5.07 12.67 -3.21
CA LYS A 103 5.83 13.87 -3.53
C LYS A 103 6.47 13.73 -4.92
N PRO A 104 6.65 14.83 -5.69
CA PRO A 104 7.25 14.77 -7.02
C PRO A 104 8.60 14.03 -7.06
N GLU A 105 9.46 14.27 -6.06
CA GLU A 105 10.76 13.59 -5.89
C GLU A 105 10.66 12.06 -5.76
N ASN A 106 9.53 11.54 -5.29
CA ASN A 106 9.32 10.10 -5.10
C ASN A 106 8.72 9.42 -6.33
N GLN A 107 8.18 10.17 -7.30
CA GLN A 107 7.48 9.58 -8.45
C GLN A 107 8.40 8.65 -9.25
N LEU A 108 9.65 9.05 -9.43
CA LEU A 108 10.68 8.28 -10.13
C LEU A 108 10.95 6.92 -9.46
N ILE A 109 10.81 6.82 -8.13
CA ILE A 109 10.95 5.56 -7.39
C ILE A 109 9.81 4.61 -7.77
N PHE A 110 8.57 5.12 -7.82
CA PHE A 110 7.40 4.31 -8.19
C PHE A 110 7.45 3.90 -9.66
N ASP A 111 7.87 4.80 -10.54
CA ASP A 111 8.08 4.50 -11.95
C ASP A 111 9.10 3.39 -12.15
N PHE A 112 10.21 3.41 -11.40
CA PHE A 112 11.23 2.38 -11.47
C PHE A 112 10.73 1.00 -10.99
N ILE A 113 9.95 0.98 -9.90
CA ILE A 113 9.42 -0.26 -9.32
C ILE A 113 8.32 -0.85 -10.19
N LEU A 114 7.37 -0.02 -10.60
CA LEU A 114 6.17 -0.45 -11.32
C LEU A 114 6.37 -0.52 -12.83
N LYS A 115 7.41 0.11 -13.37
CA LYS A 115 7.74 0.08 -14.80
C LYS A 115 6.50 0.42 -15.64
N ASP A 116 6.34 -0.26 -16.78
CA ASP A 116 5.16 -0.16 -17.64
C ASP A 116 4.01 -1.08 -17.16
N THR A 117 3.64 -1.01 -15.88
CA THR A 117 2.46 -1.74 -15.38
C THR A 117 1.19 -0.92 -15.63
N VAL A 118 0.27 -1.48 -16.40
CA VAL A 118 -1.00 -0.88 -16.77
C VAL A 118 -2.11 -1.35 -15.84
N PHE A 119 -2.93 -0.43 -15.35
CA PHE A 119 -4.15 -0.68 -14.60
C PHE A 119 -5.35 -0.78 -15.53
N VAL A 120 -6.15 -1.84 -15.39
CA VAL A 120 -7.39 -2.07 -16.14
C VAL A 120 -8.54 -2.44 -15.20
N LYS A 121 -9.79 -2.35 -15.65
CA LYS A 121 -10.95 -2.65 -14.79
C LYS A 121 -11.12 -4.14 -14.54
N ASN A 122 -10.94 -4.97 -15.57
CA ASN A 122 -11.20 -6.40 -15.51
C ASN A 122 -10.28 -7.20 -16.44
N LEU A 123 -10.33 -8.54 -16.29
CA LEU A 123 -9.45 -9.44 -17.04
C LEU A 123 -9.69 -9.39 -18.55
N SER A 124 -10.94 -9.24 -18.98
CA SER A 124 -11.28 -9.16 -20.42
C SER A 124 -10.61 -7.95 -21.09
N GLU A 125 -10.67 -6.79 -20.45
CA GLU A 125 -9.95 -5.59 -20.87
C GLU A 125 -8.43 -5.83 -20.86
N GLY A 126 -7.91 -6.49 -19.81
CA GLY A 126 -6.50 -6.83 -19.71
C GLY A 126 -5.99 -7.72 -20.83
N LEU A 127 -6.73 -8.77 -21.19
CA LEU A 127 -6.37 -9.67 -22.29
C LEU A 127 -6.36 -8.94 -23.64
N PHE A 128 -7.36 -8.07 -23.88
CA PHE A 128 -7.43 -7.24 -25.08
C PHE A 128 -6.27 -6.23 -25.20
N TYR A 129 -5.84 -5.66 -24.07
CA TYR A 129 -4.66 -4.79 -24.01
C TYR A 129 -3.37 -5.59 -24.25
N SER A 130 -3.20 -6.72 -23.56
CA SER A 130 -2.01 -7.58 -23.66
C SER A 130 -1.78 -8.07 -25.09
N SER A 131 -2.85 -8.42 -25.81
CA SER A 131 -2.74 -8.89 -27.19
C SER A 131 -2.21 -7.83 -28.17
N ARG A 132 -2.36 -6.53 -27.85
CA ARG A 132 -1.86 -5.41 -28.66
C ARG A 132 -0.54 -4.84 -28.15
N ASN A 133 -0.28 -4.93 -26.85
CA ASN A 133 0.89 -4.35 -26.19
C ASN A 133 1.72 -5.44 -25.49
N LYS A 134 2.67 -6.02 -26.23
CA LYS A 134 3.46 -7.17 -25.76
C LYS A 134 4.53 -6.84 -24.70
N TYR A 135 4.75 -5.56 -24.39
CA TYR A 135 5.84 -5.11 -23.52
C TYR A 135 5.36 -4.50 -22.19
N GLN A 136 4.09 -4.69 -21.82
CA GLN A 136 3.49 -4.11 -20.62
C GLN A 136 2.95 -5.21 -19.72
N SER A 137 3.22 -5.09 -18.42
CA SER A 137 2.50 -5.88 -17.42
C SER A 137 1.14 -5.23 -17.18
N ILE A 138 0.14 -6.03 -16.83
CA ILE A 138 -1.22 -5.55 -16.60
C ILE A 138 -1.69 -6.02 -15.23
N VAL A 139 -2.37 -5.14 -14.50
CA VAL A 139 -3.09 -5.47 -13.28
C VAL A 139 -4.53 -4.98 -13.38
N THR A 140 -5.44 -5.85 -13.01
CA THR A 140 -6.87 -5.56 -12.94
C THR A 140 -7.22 -4.90 -11.60
N GLN A 141 -8.34 -4.19 -11.54
CA GLN A 141 -8.82 -3.54 -10.32
C GLN A 141 -8.95 -4.50 -9.13
N ASP A 142 -9.30 -5.77 -9.39
CA ASP A 142 -9.44 -6.82 -8.38
C ASP A 142 -8.17 -7.67 -8.15
N GLY A 143 -7.04 -7.30 -8.76
CA GLY A 143 -5.74 -7.88 -8.42
C GLY A 143 -5.32 -9.12 -9.22
N LYS A 144 -5.95 -9.41 -10.36
CA LYS A 144 -5.37 -10.34 -11.35
C LYS A 144 -4.25 -9.65 -12.12
N VAL A 145 -3.17 -10.37 -12.39
CA VAL A 145 -1.96 -9.86 -13.06
C VAL A 145 -1.67 -10.66 -14.32
N ILE A 146 -1.31 -9.96 -15.39
CA ILE A 146 -0.73 -10.51 -16.61
C ILE A 146 0.68 -9.93 -16.73
N GLU A 147 1.70 -10.76 -16.56
CA GLU A 147 3.09 -10.32 -16.76
C GLU A 147 3.48 -10.37 -18.24
N ILE A 148 4.52 -9.59 -18.60
CA ILE A 148 5.15 -9.62 -19.94
C ILE A 148 5.60 -11.04 -20.32
N SER A 149 6.01 -11.84 -19.33
CA SER A 149 6.41 -13.24 -19.48
C SER A 149 5.27 -14.17 -19.92
N GLY A 150 4.02 -13.69 -19.92
CA GLY A 150 2.82 -14.48 -20.15
C GLY A 150 2.30 -15.17 -18.88
N ILE A 151 2.94 -14.95 -17.73
CA ILE A 151 2.45 -15.47 -16.44
C ILE A 151 1.15 -14.76 -16.06
N LEU A 152 0.12 -15.56 -15.79
CA LEU A 152 -1.18 -15.11 -15.31
C LEU A 152 -1.29 -15.45 -13.82
N SER A 153 -1.41 -14.43 -12.98
CA SER A 153 -1.61 -14.59 -11.54
C SER A 153 -3.01 -14.15 -11.13
N GLY A 154 -3.67 -14.94 -10.31
CA GLY A 154 -5.00 -14.64 -9.77
C GLY A 154 -5.26 -15.40 -8.46
N GLY A 155 -6.30 -15.00 -7.74
CA GLY A 155 -6.66 -15.57 -6.45
C GLY A 155 -7.48 -14.59 -5.61
N GLY A 156 -7.97 -15.05 -4.45
CA GLY A 156 -8.65 -14.19 -3.50
C GLY A 156 -7.68 -13.26 -2.77
N ILE A 157 -8.15 -12.08 -2.37
CA ILE A 157 -7.43 -11.16 -1.49
C ILE A 157 -7.19 -11.89 -0.15
N SER A 158 -5.93 -12.21 0.15
CA SER A 158 -5.60 -12.91 1.40
C SER A 158 -6.04 -12.11 2.64
N ASN A 159 -6.44 -12.80 3.71
CA ASN A 159 -6.76 -12.18 5.01
C ASN A 159 -5.62 -11.29 5.54
N ASN A 160 -4.39 -11.51 5.08
CA ASN A 160 -3.24 -10.68 5.43
C ASN A 160 -3.36 -9.24 4.90
N ILE A 161 -3.98 -9.02 3.74
CA ILE A 161 -4.26 -7.69 3.19
C ILE A 161 -5.29 -6.98 4.06
N PHE A 162 -6.40 -7.67 4.39
CA PHE A 162 -7.41 -7.10 5.29
C PHE A 162 -6.86 -6.81 6.69
N SER A 163 -6.05 -7.71 7.25
CA SER A 163 -5.39 -7.51 8.55
C SER A 163 -4.34 -6.38 8.51
N PHE A 164 -3.63 -6.22 7.39
CA PHE A 164 -2.67 -5.14 7.20
C PHE A 164 -3.36 -3.78 7.04
N LEU A 165 -4.46 -3.72 6.30
CA LEU A 165 -5.22 -2.49 5.99
C LEU A 165 -6.21 -2.09 7.09
N PHE A 166 -6.80 -3.06 7.80
CA PHE A 166 -7.89 -2.84 8.76
C PHE A 166 -7.60 -3.41 10.16
N GLY A 167 -6.40 -3.96 10.39
CA GLY A 167 -5.99 -4.38 11.72
C GLY A 167 -5.92 -3.18 12.67
N ASN A 168 -6.37 -3.37 13.92
CA ASN A 168 -6.50 -2.36 14.99
C ASN A 168 -5.17 -1.71 15.49
N ARG A 169 -4.25 -1.36 14.59
CA ARG A 169 -2.96 -0.75 14.93
C ARG A 169 -2.99 0.71 14.48
N LYS A 170 -3.31 1.60 15.43
CA LYS A 170 -3.40 3.07 15.31
C LYS A 170 -2.13 3.82 14.83
N LYS A 171 -1.26 3.25 13.98
CA LYS A 171 -0.01 3.90 13.58
C LYS A 171 0.01 4.20 12.08
N LYS A 172 -0.09 5.51 11.79
CA LYS A 172 0.15 6.24 10.52
C LYS A 172 0.28 5.33 9.28
N MET A 173 -0.84 5.14 8.61
CA MET A 173 -0.88 4.55 7.29
C MET A 173 -0.86 5.70 6.28
N ASN A 174 0.17 5.77 5.43
CA ASN A 174 0.15 6.68 4.29
C ASN A 174 -0.61 6.03 3.12
N TRP A 175 -0.51 4.71 2.88
CA TRP A 175 -0.99 4.02 1.67
C TRP A 175 -2.45 4.19 1.24
N ILE A 176 -3.34 4.52 2.15
CA ILE A 176 -4.71 4.92 1.82
C ILE A 176 -4.82 6.38 2.21
N ASN A 177 -5.42 7.20 1.34
CA ASN A 177 -5.79 8.55 1.70
C ASN A 177 -6.59 8.51 3.01
N LYS A 178 -6.08 9.15 4.06
CA LYS A 178 -6.70 9.15 5.40
C LYS A 178 -8.18 9.54 5.33
N PHE A 179 -8.56 10.50 4.48
CA PHE A 179 -9.94 10.93 4.31
C PHE A 179 -10.81 9.83 3.68
N GLU A 180 -10.30 9.15 2.66
CA GLU A 180 -11.00 8.07 1.97
C GLU A 180 -11.15 6.84 2.87
N PHE A 181 -10.11 6.53 3.66
CA PHE A 181 -10.19 5.51 4.71
C PHE A 181 -11.26 5.84 5.76
N LEU A 182 -11.30 7.09 6.24
CA LEU A 182 -12.33 7.55 7.18
C LEU A 182 -13.73 7.48 6.57
N LYS A 183 -13.87 7.81 5.28
CA LYS A 183 -15.13 7.69 4.55
C LYS A 183 -15.60 6.23 4.49
N LEU A 184 -14.73 5.29 4.13
CA LEU A 184 -15.07 3.86 4.08
C LEU A 184 -15.38 3.29 5.46
N LEU A 185 -14.62 3.66 6.48
CA LEU A 185 -14.95 3.31 7.85
C LEU A 185 -16.36 3.82 8.15
N SER A 186 -16.68 5.07 7.86
CA SER A 186 -18.00 5.63 8.11
C SER A 186 -19.11 4.92 7.31
N GLU A 187 -18.88 4.53 6.06
CA GLU A 187 -19.84 3.82 5.21
C GLU A 187 -20.06 2.38 5.67
N ASN A 188 -19.01 1.67 6.09
CA ASN A 188 -19.13 0.34 6.68
C ASN A 188 -19.74 0.41 8.08
N TYR A 189 -19.42 1.42 8.88
CA TYR A 189 -20.12 1.68 10.15
C TYR A 189 -21.60 1.97 9.92
N LYS A 190 -21.96 2.76 8.91
CA LYS A 190 -23.36 2.98 8.51
C LYS A 190 -24.03 1.68 8.07
N LYS A 191 -23.40 0.87 7.22
CA LYS A 191 -23.94 -0.44 6.81
C LYS A 191 -24.11 -1.42 7.98
N ILE A 192 -23.13 -1.50 8.88
CA ILE A 192 -23.20 -2.32 10.10
C ILE A 192 -24.28 -1.76 11.04
N HIS A 193 -24.38 -0.43 11.16
CA HIS A 193 -25.38 0.25 11.97
C HIS A 193 -26.79 0.05 11.42
N ASP A 194 -27.01 0.25 10.13
CA ASP A 194 -28.27 0.02 9.41
C ASP A 194 -28.69 -1.45 9.47
N PHE A 195 -27.75 -2.39 9.31
CA PHE A 195 -27.98 -3.82 9.51
C PHE A 195 -28.39 -4.11 10.97
N SER A 196 -27.67 -3.54 11.93
CA SER A 196 -27.98 -3.71 13.36
C SER A 196 -29.29 -3.05 13.79
N ILE A 197 -29.71 -1.94 13.15
CA ILE A 197 -30.99 -1.28 13.39
C ILE A 197 -32.13 -2.12 12.81
N LYS A 198 -32.00 -2.60 11.57
CA LYS A 198 -32.99 -3.48 10.93
C LYS A 198 -33.22 -4.76 11.73
N ASN A 199 -32.17 -5.28 12.38
CA ASN A 199 -32.22 -6.51 13.16
C ASN A 199 -32.24 -6.28 14.68
N ILE A 200 -32.47 -5.05 15.16
CA ILE A 200 -32.33 -4.74 16.59
C ILE A 200 -33.42 -5.40 17.45
N SER A 201 -34.58 -5.67 16.85
CA SER A 201 -35.70 -6.38 17.46
C SER A 201 -35.47 -7.89 17.58
N THR A 202 -34.52 -8.46 16.84
CA THR A 202 -34.19 -9.89 16.87
C THR A 202 -33.01 -10.22 17.80
N PHE A 203 -32.23 -9.21 18.23
CA PHE A 203 -31.17 -9.41 19.22
C PHE A 203 -31.71 -9.62 20.64
N LYS A 204 -31.02 -10.47 21.41
CA LYS A 204 -31.29 -10.69 22.85
C LYS A 204 -31.08 -9.38 23.63
N LYS A 205 -31.77 -9.21 24.77
CA LYS A 205 -31.75 -7.95 25.56
C LYS A 205 -30.33 -7.52 25.98
N GLU A 206 -29.46 -8.48 26.28
CA GLU A 206 -28.06 -8.26 26.68
C GLU A 206 -27.23 -7.64 25.54
N ASP A 207 -27.39 -8.16 24.31
CA ASP A 207 -26.72 -7.66 23.11
C ASP A 207 -27.16 -6.23 22.75
N ARG A 208 -28.44 -5.89 22.99
CA ARG A 208 -28.96 -4.52 22.81
C ARG A 208 -28.32 -3.54 23.79
N SER A 209 -28.11 -3.95 25.04
CA SER A 209 -27.46 -3.14 26.07
C SER A 209 -25.99 -2.90 25.72
N PHE A 210 -25.27 -3.96 25.33
CA PHE A 210 -23.87 -3.88 24.89
C PHE A 210 -23.70 -2.99 23.65
N TYR A 211 -24.58 -3.13 22.65
CA TYR A 211 -24.60 -2.29 21.45
C TYR A 211 -24.84 -0.80 21.78
N LYS A 212 -25.82 -0.48 22.63
CA LYS A 212 -26.08 0.90 23.07
C LYS A 212 -24.87 1.52 23.79
N LYS A 213 -24.16 0.72 24.60
CA LYS A 213 -22.97 1.15 25.37
C LYS A 213 -21.75 1.36 24.47
N THR A 214 -21.53 0.49 23.48
CA THR A 214 -20.45 0.59 22.49
C THR A 214 -20.69 1.70 21.46
N LYS A 215 -21.93 1.86 20.97
CA LYS A 215 -22.35 2.99 20.09
C LYS A 215 -21.99 4.34 20.71
N LYS A 216 -22.28 4.55 22.00
CA LYS A 216 -21.95 5.79 22.72
C LYS A 216 -20.42 6.03 22.76
N LYS A 217 -19.62 5.01 23.09
CA LYS A 217 -18.14 5.13 23.14
C LYS A 217 -17.52 5.43 21.77
N ILE A 218 -17.97 4.76 20.71
CA ILE A 218 -17.43 4.93 19.36
C ILE A 218 -17.79 6.32 18.82
N PHE A 219 -19.04 6.75 18.96
CA PHE A 219 -19.50 8.08 18.51
C PHE A 219 -18.74 9.22 19.21
N PHE A 220 -18.50 9.09 20.52
CA PHE A 220 -17.70 10.07 21.27
C PHE A 220 -16.22 10.08 20.85
N SER A 221 -15.63 8.93 20.50
CA SER A 221 -14.24 8.90 20.01
C SER A 221 -14.05 9.58 18.66
N PHE A 222 -15.03 9.46 17.76
CA PHE A 222 -15.01 10.10 16.44
C PHE A 222 -15.09 11.63 16.53
N PHE A 223 -15.98 12.16 17.38
CA PHE A 223 -16.12 13.61 17.56
C PHE A 223 -14.94 14.26 18.30
N ARG A 224 -14.33 13.55 19.26
CA ARG A 224 -13.24 14.10 20.07
C ARG A 224 -11.92 14.24 19.30
N GLU A 225 -11.69 13.44 18.27
CA GLU A 225 -10.55 13.59 17.35
C GLU A 225 -10.83 14.55 16.18
N GLY A 226 -12.11 14.83 15.88
CA GLY A 226 -12.51 15.82 14.85
C GLY A 226 -12.53 17.27 15.34
N ILE A 227 -12.69 17.52 16.64
CA ILE A 227 -12.81 18.87 17.23
C ILE A 227 -11.44 19.43 17.71
N LYS A 228 -10.37 18.63 17.71
CA LYS A 228 -9.00 19.13 17.95
C LYS A 228 -8.26 19.37 16.64
N ARG A 229 -8.77 20.29 15.83
CA ARG A 229 -8.02 21.07 14.83
C ARG A 229 -8.88 22.20 14.32
#